data_AF-A0A370GPY9-F1
#
_entry.id   AF-A0A370GPY9-F1
#
_cell.length_a   1.000
_cell.length_b   1.000
_cell.length_c   1.000
_cell.angle_alpha   90.00
_cell.angle_beta   90.00
_cell.angle_gamma   90.00
#
_symmetry.space_group_name_H-M   'P 1'
#
loop_
_entity.id
_entity.type
_entity.pdbx_description
1 polymer ?
#
loop_
_entity_poly.entity_id
_entity_poly.type
_entity_poly.pdbx_seq_one_letter_code
_entity_poly.pdbx_strand_id
1 'polypeptide(L)'
;MDEQLKKSRKAFETYVSPDKVFTEEDKKRIRDRIQSAPVSMEGKKRAEWFPKLMTGGVAAAVICFLAIFIGSALTHNLGSSDKSAESSHMESADDSGAKKGFNPEGADKKDTSNELTDDAGRVQLEPELLSLYKQFSAKHDDMLLRGLTPLQIFTLYFYAEDQKDYGVQYWLFNHDPDVEQIFKSEEDWIQSSQKDGGSLLEKVKNSYLEEKIVDDSNAYILISSEKNQGLENSLGFGLSKNKAGVWKVNWMPIQ
;
A
#
# COMPACT_ATOMS: atom_id res chain seq x y z
N MET A 1 -33.16 42.85 12.63
CA MET A 1 -31.84 42.22 12.39
C MET A 1 -31.83 41.38 11.11
N ASP A 2 -32.93 40.72 10.76
CA ASP A 2 -32.98 39.77 9.63
C ASP A 2 -32.80 40.37 8.23
N GLU A 3 -33.19 41.63 8.03
CA GLU A 3 -33.07 42.31 6.72
C GLU A 3 -31.60 42.53 6.30
N GLN A 4 -30.73 42.85 7.27
CA GLN A 4 -29.31 43.04 6.99
C GLN A 4 -28.61 41.72 6.69
N LEU A 5 -28.96 40.66 7.42
CA LEU A 5 -28.43 39.31 7.17
C LEU A 5 -28.84 38.78 5.78
N LYS A 6 -30.08 39.01 5.36
CA LYS A 6 -30.55 38.63 4.01
C LYS A 6 -29.80 39.39 2.92
N LYS A 7 -29.54 40.70 3.09
CA LYS A 7 -28.77 41.49 2.14
C LYS A 7 -27.32 41.02 2.02
N SER A 8 -26.64 40.78 3.14
CA SER A 8 -25.25 40.31 3.14
C SER A 8 -25.11 38.94 2.50
N ARG A 9 -26.04 38.01 2.80
CA ARG A 9 -26.05 36.69 2.17
C ARG A 9 -26.23 36.77 0.66
N LYS A 10 -27.18 37.59 0.19
CA LYS A 10 -27.45 37.75 -1.25
C LYS A 10 -26.28 38.39 -2.00
N ALA A 11 -25.60 39.36 -1.38
CA ALA A 11 -24.40 39.97 -1.94
C ALA A 11 -23.25 38.96 -2.05
N PHE A 12 -23.07 38.11 -1.03
CA PHE A 12 -22.05 37.06 -1.03
C PHE A 12 -22.33 35.99 -2.09
N GLU A 13 -23.58 35.50 -2.18
CA GLU A 13 -23.99 34.52 -3.20
C GLU A 13 -23.82 35.06 -4.63
N THR A 14 -23.99 36.36 -4.84
CA THR A 14 -23.77 37.01 -6.15
C THR A 14 -22.29 37.15 -6.50
N TYR A 15 -21.42 37.35 -5.49
CA TYR A 15 -19.98 37.50 -5.68
C TYR A 15 -19.28 36.16 -5.95
N VAL A 16 -19.70 35.10 -5.27
CA VAL A 16 -19.05 33.77 -5.37
C VAL A 16 -19.41 33.02 -6.65
N SER A 17 -20.53 33.35 -7.30
CA SER A 17 -20.94 32.70 -8.55
C SER A 17 -21.71 33.70 -9.44
N PRO A 18 -21.01 34.54 -10.23
CA PRO A 18 -21.65 35.50 -11.11
C PRO A 18 -22.56 34.82 -12.16
N ASP A 19 -22.20 33.61 -12.56
CA ASP A 19 -23.03 32.73 -13.37
C ASP A 19 -23.81 31.78 -12.45
N LYS A 20 -25.13 31.99 -12.38
CA LYS A 20 -26.03 31.09 -11.64
C LYS A 20 -25.92 29.68 -12.21
N VAL A 21 -25.22 28.80 -11.49
CA VAL A 21 -25.02 27.38 -11.84
C VAL A 21 -26.35 26.61 -12.00
N PHE A 22 -27.45 27.15 -11.46
CA PHE A 22 -28.81 26.65 -11.69
C PHE A 22 -29.81 27.80 -11.87
N THR A 23 -30.52 27.79 -13.00
CA THR A 23 -31.68 28.67 -13.21
C THR A 23 -32.87 28.21 -12.37
N GLU A 24 -33.86 29.09 -12.14
CA GLU A 24 -35.09 28.67 -11.45
C GLU A 24 -35.88 27.67 -12.31
N GLU A 25 -35.74 27.76 -13.64
CA GLU A 25 -36.25 26.77 -14.59
C GLU A 25 -35.61 25.38 -14.37
N ASP A 26 -34.29 25.31 -14.14
CA ASP A 26 -33.60 24.04 -13.88
C ASP A 26 -34.06 23.42 -12.56
N LYS A 27 -34.24 24.23 -11.51
CA LYS A 27 -34.77 23.76 -10.22
C LYS A 27 -36.17 23.19 -10.37
N LYS A 28 -37.03 23.84 -11.17
CA LYS A 28 -38.38 23.34 -11.45
C LYS A 28 -38.34 22.03 -12.23
N ARG A 29 -37.48 21.93 -13.25
CA ARG A 29 -37.28 20.71 -14.05
C ARG A 29 -36.80 19.52 -13.20
N ILE A 30 -35.88 19.75 -12.26
CA ILE A 30 -35.40 18.70 -11.35
C ILE A 30 -36.51 18.25 -10.41
N ARG A 31 -37.29 19.19 -9.85
CA ARG A 31 -38.42 18.87 -8.96
C ARG A 31 -39.48 18.04 -9.69
N ASP A 32 -39.84 18.44 -10.91
CA ASP A 32 -40.82 17.73 -11.72
C ASP A 32 -40.32 16.32 -12.05
N ARG A 33 -39.02 16.15 -12.35
CA ARG A 33 -38.40 14.84 -12.61
C ARG A 33 -38.40 13.93 -11.38
N ILE A 34 -38.21 14.47 -10.18
CA ILE A 34 -38.28 13.70 -8.93
C ILE A 34 -39.72 13.27 -8.63
N GLN A 35 -40.70 14.15 -8.88
CA GLN A 35 -42.11 13.84 -8.64
C GLN A 35 -42.72 12.92 -9.69
N SER A 36 -42.25 12.98 -10.94
CA SER A 36 -42.74 12.15 -12.04
C SER A 36 -41.99 10.84 -12.20
N ALA A 37 -40.90 10.61 -11.44
CA ALA A 37 -40.21 9.33 -11.43
C ALA A 37 -41.05 8.30 -10.66
N PRO A 38 -41.57 7.25 -11.31
CA PRO A 38 -42.22 6.17 -10.58
C PRO A 38 -41.17 5.52 -9.67
N VAL A 39 -41.43 5.52 -8.37
CA VAL A 39 -40.69 4.71 -7.40
C VAL A 39 -41.00 3.25 -7.75
N SER A 40 -40.21 2.68 -8.65
CA SER A 40 -40.18 1.25 -8.94
C SER A 40 -39.49 0.56 -7.76
N MET A 41 -40.26 0.38 -6.68
CA MET A 41 -40.11 -0.79 -5.83
C MET A 41 -40.94 -1.89 -6.46
N GLU A 42 -40.34 -2.72 -7.30
CA GLU A 42 -40.91 -4.04 -7.62
C GLU A 42 -39.82 -5.11 -7.56
N GLY A 43 -40.12 -6.13 -6.77
CA GLY A 43 -39.17 -7.08 -6.27
C GLY A 43 -38.69 -8.08 -7.31
N LYS A 44 -37.41 -8.45 -7.19
CA LYS A 44 -36.96 -9.79 -7.54
C LYS A 44 -36.64 -10.52 -6.25
N LYS A 45 -37.62 -11.30 -5.78
CA LYS A 45 -37.38 -12.40 -4.83
C LYS A 45 -36.42 -13.38 -5.51
N ARG A 46 -35.13 -13.29 -5.20
CA ARG A 46 -34.17 -14.35 -5.53
C ARG A 46 -34.29 -15.43 -4.46
N ALA A 47 -34.56 -16.63 -4.94
CA ALA A 47 -34.81 -17.82 -4.15
C ALA A 47 -33.68 -18.10 -3.16
N GLU A 48 -34.06 -18.30 -1.90
CA GLU A 48 -33.25 -18.90 -0.86
C GLU A 48 -33.05 -20.38 -1.19
N TRP A 49 -31.96 -20.70 -1.89
CA TRP A 49 -31.48 -22.07 -2.04
C TRP A 49 -30.00 -22.12 -1.66
N PHE A 50 -29.75 -21.98 -0.35
CA PHE A 50 -28.44 -22.24 0.26
C PHE A 50 -28.48 -23.57 1.00
N PRO A 51 -27.75 -24.61 0.56
CA PRO A 51 -27.72 -25.90 1.24
C PRO A 51 -26.89 -25.82 2.53
N LYS A 52 -27.54 -26.10 3.66
CA LYS A 52 -26.95 -26.18 5.01
C LYS A 52 -26.12 -27.47 5.23
N LEU A 53 -25.16 -27.79 4.37
CA LEU A 53 -24.43 -29.06 4.41
C LEU A 53 -22.90 -28.95 4.57
N MET A 54 -22.39 -27.78 5.00
CA MET A 54 -20.95 -27.55 5.20
C MET A 54 -20.63 -26.97 6.59
N THR A 55 -21.27 -27.48 7.65
CA THR A 55 -20.91 -27.11 9.04
C THR A 55 -20.44 -28.30 9.88
N GLY A 56 -20.49 -29.53 9.34
CA GLY A 56 -20.02 -30.74 10.02
C GLY A 56 -18.56 -31.12 9.78
N GLY A 57 -17.94 -30.67 8.67
CA GLY A 57 -16.58 -31.08 8.29
C GLY A 57 -15.45 -30.29 8.94
N VAL A 58 -15.69 -29.03 9.32
CA VAL A 58 -14.62 -28.13 9.81
C VAL A 58 -14.23 -28.44 11.27
N ALA A 59 -15.17 -28.92 12.09
CA ALA A 59 -14.90 -29.25 13.49
C ALA A 59 -13.93 -30.44 13.65
N ALA A 60 -13.94 -31.42 12.74
CA ALA A 60 -13.04 -32.57 12.79
C ALA A 60 -11.59 -32.23 12.37
N ALA A 61 -11.42 -31.28 11.44
CA ALA A 61 -10.09 -30.85 10.99
C ALA A 61 -9.33 -30.07 12.07
N VAL A 62 -10.02 -29.21 12.85
CA VAL A 62 -9.39 -28.43 13.93
C VAL A 62 -8.93 -29.31 15.09
N ILE A 63 -9.64 -30.40 15.39
CA ILE A 63 -9.24 -31.35 16.45
C ILE A 63 -8.00 -32.16 16.03
N CYS A 64 -7.84 -32.49 14.75
CA CYS A 64 -6.66 -33.21 14.26
C CYS A 64 -5.38 -32.35 14.32
N PHE A 65 -5.46 -31.04 14.08
CA PHE A 65 -4.29 -30.15 14.18
C PHE A 65 -3.82 -29.92 15.62
N LEU A 66 -4.71 -29.93 16.61
CA LEU A 66 -4.33 -29.78 18.02
C LEU A 66 -3.61 -31.01 18.59
N ALA A 67 -3.91 -32.22 18.11
CA ALA A 67 -3.24 -33.45 18.57
C ALA A 67 -1.78 -33.56 18.08
N ILE A 68 -1.46 -33.03 16.90
CA ILE A 68 -0.10 -33.08 16.33
C ILE A 68 0.84 -32.09 17.06
N PHE A 69 0.32 -30.95 17.51
CA PHE A 69 1.12 -29.95 18.24
C PHE A 69 1.50 -30.39 19.65
N ILE A 70 0.66 -31.17 20.35
CA ILE A 70 0.98 -31.66 21.70
C ILE A 70 1.96 -32.84 21.65
N GLY A 71 1.92 -33.68 20.61
CA GLY A 71 2.87 -34.79 20.45
C GLY A 71 4.31 -34.37 20.14
N SER A 72 4.49 -33.22 19.49
CA SER A 72 5.81 -32.72 19.05
C SER A 72 6.60 -32.03 20.17
N ALA A 73 5.93 -31.60 21.25
CA ALA A 73 6.55 -30.91 22.38
C ALA A 73 7.13 -31.85 23.45
N LEU A 74 6.96 -33.17 23.31
CA LEU A 74 7.39 -34.17 24.31
C LEU A 74 8.59 -35.03 23.89
N THR A 75 9.18 -34.82 22.71
CA THR A 75 10.28 -35.66 22.20
C THR A 75 11.63 -34.94 22.08
N HIS A 76 11.74 -33.66 22.43
CA HIS A 76 13.00 -32.90 22.38
C HIS A 76 13.56 -32.51 23.76
N ASN A 77 13.56 -33.45 24.72
CA ASN A 77 14.32 -33.25 25.95
C ASN A 77 14.75 -34.59 26.59
N LEU A 78 15.74 -35.26 26.00
CA LEU A 78 16.46 -36.40 26.60
C LEU A 78 17.81 -36.63 25.89
N GLY A 79 18.92 -36.53 26.64
CA GLY A 79 20.28 -36.97 26.27
C GLY A 79 21.33 -35.87 26.38
N SER A 80 21.91 -35.59 27.56
CA SER A 80 23.10 -36.24 28.18
C SER A 80 24.40 -36.04 27.37
N SER A 81 25.31 -35.16 27.77
CA SER A 81 26.42 -35.29 28.77
C SER A 81 27.79 -35.63 28.15
N ASP A 82 28.70 -34.66 28.26
CA ASP A 82 30.11 -34.75 28.69
C ASP A 82 31.14 -35.73 28.07
N LYS A 83 32.24 -35.11 27.59
CA LYS A 83 33.66 -35.24 28.03
C LYS A 83 34.73 -35.84 27.10
N SER A 84 35.88 -35.13 27.12
CA SER A 84 37.28 -35.56 26.88
C SER A 84 37.73 -35.58 25.40
N ALA A 85 38.94 -35.19 24.97
CA ALA A 85 40.15 -34.73 25.64
C ALA A 85 41.03 -33.94 24.64
N GLU A 86 41.95 -33.19 25.22
CA GLU A 86 43.07 -32.40 24.71
C GLU A 86 44.14 -33.24 23.98
N SER A 87 44.72 -32.72 22.89
CA SER A 87 46.10 -33.01 22.46
C SER A 87 46.55 -32.08 21.32
N SER A 88 47.63 -31.36 21.58
CA SER A 88 48.43 -30.52 20.69
C SER A 88 49.01 -31.25 19.47
N HIS A 89 49.15 -30.56 18.31
CA HIS A 89 50.44 -30.28 17.67
C HIS A 89 50.30 -29.33 16.48
N MET A 90 51.46 -28.85 16.01
CA MET A 90 51.73 -27.58 15.35
C MET A 90 51.82 -27.69 13.81
N GLU A 91 51.72 -26.53 13.15
CA GLU A 91 52.52 -26.10 11.98
C GLU A 91 51.90 -26.05 10.56
N SER A 92 52.09 -24.86 9.96
CA SER A 92 52.25 -24.46 8.55
C SER A 92 51.04 -24.18 7.63
N ALA A 93 50.92 -22.87 7.35
CA ALA A 93 50.84 -22.15 6.06
C ALA A 93 49.96 -22.62 4.87
N ASP A 94 49.39 -21.58 4.26
CA ASP A 94 48.79 -21.45 2.92
C ASP A 94 47.49 -22.19 2.63
N ASP A 95 46.42 -21.43 2.34
CA ASP A 95 45.93 -21.24 0.97
C ASP A 95 44.50 -20.62 0.96
N SER A 96 44.29 -19.86 -0.09
CA SER A 96 43.19 -19.05 -0.56
C SER A 96 41.73 -19.55 -0.39
N GLY A 97 40.85 -18.54 -0.30
CA GLY A 97 39.59 -18.56 -1.07
C GLY A 97 38.39 -19.25 -0.41
N ALA A 98 37.65 -18.53 0.43
CA ALA A 98 36.28 -18.93 0.74
C ALA A 98 35.35 -17.72 0.94
N LYS A 99 34.26 -17.78 0.19
CA LYS A 99 33.13 -16.87 0.12
C LYS A 99 32.56 -16.59 1.52
N LYS A 100 32.53 -15.32 1.90
CA LYS A 100 31.80 -14.86 3.10
C LYS A 100 30.31 -14.89 2.79
N GLY A 101 29.64 -15.95 3.23
CA GLY A 101 28.19 -16.03 3.27
C GLY A 101 27.65 -14.91 4.15
N PHE A 102 26.87 -14.02 3.55
CA PHE A 102 26.11 -12.99 4.25
C PHE A 102 24.88 -13.67 4.86
N ASN A 103 24.85 -13.76 6.19
CA ASN A 103 23.71 -14.20 6.97
C ASN A 103 23.09 -12.94 7.63
N PRO A 104 21.91 -12.45 7.20
CA PRO A 104 21.22 -11.38 7.90
C PRO A 104 20.24 -11.98 8.91
N GLU A 105 20.76 -12.64 9.95
CA GLU A 105 20.00 -12.92 11.17
C GLU A 105 20.64 -12.12 12.29
N GLY A 106 19.97 -11.04 12.68
CA GLY A 106 20.40 -10.16 13.78
C GLY A 106 20.52 -8.69 13.40
N ALA A 107 19.49 -8.13 12.77
CA ALA A 107 19.26 -6.68 12.83
C ALA A 107 18.23 -6.44 13.94
N ASP A 108 18.72 -5.94 15.07
CA ASP A 108 17.92 -5.33 16.11
C ASP A 108 16.84 -4.43 15.49
N LYS A 109 15.59 -4.61 15.92
CA LYS A 109 14.49 -3.70 15.61
C LYS A 109 14.79 -2.35 16.25
N LYS A 110 15.58 -1.54 15.55
CA LYS A 110 15.69 -0.12 15.78
C LYS A 110 14.31 0.45 15.47
N ASP A 111 13.68 1.10 16.45
CA ASP A 111 12.47 1.89 16.27
C ASP A 111 12.71 2.88 15.13
N THR A 112 12.32 2.49 13.91
CA THR A 112 12.39 3.31 12.70
C THR A 112 11.22 4.27 12.77
N SER A 113 11.41 5.41 13.44
CA SER A 113 10.74 6.63 13.01
C SER A 113 11.20 6.86 11.56
N ASN A 114 10.38 6.40 10.61
CA ASN A 114 10.63 6.51 9.17
C ASN A 114 10.56 7.97 8.76
N GLU A 115 11.66 8.70 8.95
CA GLU A 115 11.83 10.03 8.40
C GLU A 115 12.02 9.85 6.89
N LEU A 116 10.92 9.98 6.14
CA LEU A 116 10.90 9.80 4.68
C LEU A 116 11.67 10.93 3.97
N THR A 117 11.96 12.03 4.67
CA THR A 117 12.51 13.26 4.11
C THR A 117 13.85 13.65 4.70
N ASP A 118 14.68 14.33 3.90
CA ASP A 118 15.88 15.02 4.37
C ASP A 118 15.56 16.35 5.06
N ASP A 119 16.59 17.04 5.56
CA ASP A 119 16.49 18.38 6.18
C ASP A 119 15.86 19.44 5.27
N ALA A 120 15.81 19.20 3.96
CA ALA A 120 15.22 20.09 2.95
C ALA A 120 13.77 19.69 2.59
N GLY A 121 13.19 18.69 3.27
CA GLY A 121 11.82 18.21 3.03
C GLY A 121 11.67 17.44 1.73
N ARG A 122 12.76 16.88 1.18
CA ARG A 122 12.75 16.05 -0.04
C ARG A 122 12.72 14.58 0.33
N VAL A 123 12.03 13.78 -0.46
CA VAL A 123 12.01 12.32 -0.22
C VAL A 123 13.43 11.78 -0.37
N GLN A 124 13.93 11.09 0.65
CA GLN A 124 15.27 10.53 0.67
C GLN A 124 15.23 9.02 0.47
N LEU A 125 16.12 8.51 -0.39
CA LEU A 125 16.35 7.08 -0.57
C LEU A 125 17.65 6.68 0.10
N GLU A 126 17.63 5.53 0.78
CA GLU A 126 18.85 4.84 1.20
C GLU A 126 19.76 4.58 -0.01
N PRO A 127 21.10 4.61 0.13
CA PRO A 127 22.02 4.53 -1.00
C PRO A 127 21.80 3.33 -1.93
N GLU A 128 21.49 2.16 -1.35
CA GLU A 128 21.19 0.94 -2.11
C GLU A 128 19.89 1.07 -2.90
N LEU A 129 18.84 1.61 -2.28
CA LEU A 129 17.54 1.84 -2.90
C LEU A 129 17.62 2.91 -4.01
N LEU A 130 18.46 3.95 -3.83
CA LEU A 130 18.74 4.95 -4.86
C LEU A 130 19.48 4.35 -6.06
N SER A 131 20.45 3.47 -5.83
CA SER A 131 21.16 2.77 -6.90
C SER A 131 20.21 1.88 -7.71
N LEU A 132 19.30 1.18 -7.02
CA LEU A 132 18.26 0.37 -7.63
C LEU A 132 17.27 1.24 -8.42
N TYR A 133 16.82 2.37 -7.87
CA TYR A 133 15.96 3.34 -8.56
C TYR A 133 16.57 3.77 -9.89
N LYS A 134 17.86 4.16 -9.92
CA LYS A 134 18.52 4.59 -11.15
C LYS A 134 18.56 3.50 -12.22
N GLN A 135 18.78 2.24 -11.80
CA GLN A 135 18.77 1.10 -12.72
C GLN A 135 17.36 0.82 -13.25
N PHE A 136 16.36 0.89 -12.36
CA PHE A 136 14.96 0.71 -12.73
C PHE A 136 14.49 1.83 -13.67
N SER A 137 14.81 3.09 -13.39
CA SER A 137 14.51 4.25 -14.24
C SER A 137 15.07 4.13 -15.66
N ALA A 138 16.23 3.48 -15.82
CA ALA A 138 16.82 3.29 -17.15
C ALA A 138 16.22 2.11 -17.95
N LYS A 139 15.66 1.11 -17.27
CA LYS A 139 15.31 -0.19 -17.90
C LYS A 139 13.85 -0.59 -17.79
N HIS A 140 13.14 -0.04 -16.79
CA HIS A 140 11.78 -0.40 -16.40
C HIS A 140 11.58 -1.92 -16.21
N ASP A 141 12.61 -2.61 -15.71
CA ASP A 141 12.58 -4.05 -15.47
C ASP A 141 12.11 -4.35 -14.04
N ASP A 142 10.90 -4.90 -13.92
CA ASP A 142 10.29 -5.29 -12.64
C ASP A 142 11.15 -6.25 -11.82
N MET A 143 12.00 -7.06 -12.46
CA MET A 143 12.86 -8.01 -11.74
C MET A 143 13.90 -7.30 -10.87
N LEU A 144 14.24 -6.04 -11.18
CA LEU A 144 15.11 -5.21 -10.33
C LEU A 144 14.46 -4.85 -8.99
N LEU A 145 13.13 -4.86 -8.92
CA LEU A 145 12.36 -4.53 -7.72
C LEU A 145 12.08 -5.76 -6.85
N ARG A 146 12.54 -6.96 -7.27
CA ARG A 146 12.25 -8.21 -6.57
C ARG A 146 12.88 -8.21 -5.17
N GLY A 147 12.08 -8.58 -4.17
CA GLY A 147 12.51 -8.65 -2.78
C GLY A 147 12.41 -7.32 -2.02
N LEU A 148 12.06 -6.22 -2.69
CA LEU A 148 11.71 -4.98 -2.00
C LEU A 148 10.42 -5.15 -1.19
N THR A 149 10.33 -4.48 -0.04
CA THR A 149 9.10 -4.43 0.74
C THR A 149 8.09 -3.43 0.13
N PRO A 150 6.79 -3.54 0.47
CA PRO A 150 5.81 -2.54 0.07
C PRO A 150 6.21 -1.10 0.42
N LEU A 151 6.78 -0.86 1.60
CA LEU A 151 7.25 0.46 2.03
C LEU A 151 8.37 0.97 1.12
N GLN A 152 9.30 0.12 0.70
CA GLN A 152 10.36 0.53 -0.23
C GLN A 152 9.80 0.91 -1.60
N ILE A 153 8.85 0.15 -2.15
CA ILE A 153 8.16 0.50 -3.41
C ILE A 153 7.38 1.81 -3.27
N PHE A 154 6.71 2.01 -2.14
CA PHE A 154 6.04 3.25 -1.79
C PHE A 154 7.01 4.43 -1.75
N THR A 155 8.18 4.28 -1.13
CA THR A 155 9.21 5.32 -1.10
C THR A 155 9.73 5.63 -2.51
N LEU A 156 9.96 4.62 -3.36
CA LEU A 156 10.35 4.83 -4.76
C LEU A 156 9.29 5.63 -5.54
N TYR A 157 8.01 5.35 -5.31
CA TYR A 157 6.89 6.05 -5.95
C TYR A 157 6.87 7.53 -5.62
N PHE A 158 6.98 7.88 -4.32
CA PHE A 158 6.99 9.28 -3.91
C PHE A 158 8.32 9.98 -4.18
N TYR A 159 9.44 9.24 -4.25
CA TYR A 159 10.69 9.78 -4.75
C TYR A 159 10.57 10.19 -6.22
N ALA A 160 9.97 9.35 -7.06
CA ALA A 160 9.70 9.68 -8.45
C ALA A 160 8.80 10.93 -8.57
N GLU A 161 7.75 11.03 -7.73
CA GLU A 161 6.89 12.22 -7.68
C GLU A 161 7.65 13.50 -7.30
N ASP A 162 8.49 13.42 -6.27
CA ASP A 162 9.31 14.54 -5.78
C ASP A 162 10.35 15.00 -6.83
N GLN A 163 10.89 14.06 -7.62
CA GLN A 163 11.76 14.34 -8.77
C GLN A 163 11.01 14.72 -10.05
N LYS A 164 9.67 14.67 -10.06
CA LYS A 164 8.80 14.83 -11.24
C LYS A 164 9.09 13.82 -12.36
N ASP A 165 9.61 12.65 -11.98
CA ASP A 165 9.89 11.52 -12.86
C ASP A 165 8.62 10.66 -13.01
N TYR A 166 7.61 11.24 -13.65
CA TYR A 166 6.30 10.60 -13.80
C TYR A 166 6.34 9.35 -14.68
N GLY A 167 7.36 9.21 -15.53
CA GLY A 167 7.60 7.98 -16.30
C GLY A 167 7.94 6.82 -15.38
N VAL A 168 8.91 6.99 -14.47
CA VAL A 168 9.20 5.95 -13.46
C VAL A 168 8.00 5.68 -12.57
N GLN A 169 7.27 6.71 -12.18
CA GLN A 169 6.05 6.56 -11.39
C GLN A 169 5.00 5.70 -12.13
N TYR A 170 4.83 5.88 -13.44
CA TYR A 170 3.98 5.03 -14.29
C TYR A 170 4.41 3.57 -14.23
N TRP A 171 5.71 3.32 -14.40
CA TRP A 171 6.26 1.96 -14.40
C TRP A 171 6.22 1.28 -13.03
N LEU A 172 6.00 2.00 -11.94
CA LEU A 172 5.78 1.41 -10.61
C LEU A 172 4.35 0.87 -10.40
N PHE A 173 3.38 1.25 -11.23
CA PHE A 173 2.03 0.67 -11.18
C PHE A 173 2.00 -0.79 -11.62
N ASN A 174 0.95 -1.51 -11.20
CA ASN A 174 0.72 -2.87 -11.63
C ASN A 174 0.13 -2.89 -13.05
N HIS A 175 0.91 -3.43 -14.00
CA HIS A 175 0.55 -3.51 -15.43
C HIS A 175 0.06 -4.90 -15.83
N ASP A 176 -0.21 -5.79 -14.87
CA ASP A 176 -0.73 -7.12 -15.19
C ASP A 176 -2.07 -7.04 -15.95
N PRO A 177 -2.30 -7.91 -16.96
CA PRO A 177 -3.51 -7.85 -17.80
C PRO A 177 -4.85 -7.99 -17.08
N ASP A 178 -4.86 -8.57 -15.88
CA ASP A 178 -6.02 -8.80 -15.02
C ASP A 178 -6.26 -7.67 -14.01
N VAL A 179 -5.36 -6.69 -13.94
CA VAL A 179 -5.54 -5.46 -13.17
C VAL A 179 -6.15 -4.39 -14.06
N GLU A 180 -7.22 -3.74 -13.58
CA GLU A 180 -7.82 -2.62 -14.28
C GLU A 180 -6.86 -1.42 -14.27
N GLN A 181 -6.31 -1.08 -15.44
CA GLN A 181 -5.44 0.07 -15.62
C GLN A 181 -6.27 1.33 -15.87
N ILE A 182 -6.00 2.39 -15.11
CA ILE A 182 -6.68 3.68 -15.30
C ILE A 182 -6.12 4.40 -16.53
N PHE A 183 -4.81 4.30 -16.77
CA PHE A 183 -4.14 4.86 -17.94
C PHE A 183 -3.50 3.74 -18.76
N LYS A 184 -3.72 3.76 -20.08
CA LYS A 184 -3.23 2.71 -21.00
C LYS A 184 -1.83 2.99 -21.56
N SER A 185 -1.31 4.19 -21.37
CA SER A 185 0.00 4.62 -21.84
C SER A 185 0.70 5.49 -20.80
N GLU A 186 2.02 5.48 -20.86
CA GLU A 186 2.89 6.32 -20.04
C GLU A 186 2.62 7.81 -20.34
N GLU A 187 2.43 8.17 -21.61
CA GLU A 187 2.19 9.54 -22.03
C GLU A 187 0.89 10.12 -21.45
N ASP A 188 -0.18 9.34 -21.42
CA ASP A 188 -1.47 9.78 -20.86
C ASP A 188 -1.34 10.04 -19.35
N TRP A 189 -0.60 9.17 -18.64
CA TRP A 189 -0.30 9.36 -17.22
C TRP A 189 0.52 10.63 -16.99
N ILE A 190 1.64 10.81 -17.71
CA ILE A 190 2.51 11.98 -17.55
C ILE A 190 1.71 13.28 -17.75
N GLN A 191 0.85 13.33 -18.76
CA GLN A 191 0.00 14.51 -19.01
C GLN A 191 -1.02 14.78 -17.91
N SER A 192 -1.53 13.74 -17.24
CA SER A 192 -2.44 13.88 -16.11
C SER A 192 -1.70 14.32 -14.85
N SER A 193 -0.58 13.66 -14.50
CA SER A 193 0.17 13.90 -13.27
C SER A 193 0.77 15.30 -13.21
N GLN A 194 1.09 15.91 -14.36
CA GLN A 194 1.54 17.30 -14.41
C GLN A 194 0.45 18.32 -14.08
N LYS A 195 -0.84 17.96 -14.18
CA LYS A 195 -1.98 18.86 -13.92
C LYS A 195 -2.45 18.81 -12.47
N ASP A 196 -2.35 17.65 -11.82
CA ASP A 196 -2.96 17.38 -10.50
C ASP A 196 -1.99 17.54 -9.31
N GLY A 197 -0.83 18.16 -9.54
CA GLY A 197 0.29 18.15 -8.61
C GLY A 197 -0.01 18.62 -7.18
N GLY A 198 0.28 17.74 -6.20
CA GLY A 198 0.91 18.16 -4.94
C GLY A 198 0.22 17.80 -3.62
N SER A 199 -1.06 17.41 -3.60
CA SER A 199 -1.75 17.28 -2.30
C SER A 199 -1.37 16.04 -1.49
N LEU A 200 -0.99 14.93 -2.14
CA LEU A 200 -0.71 13.67 -1.47
C LEU A 200 0.74 13.57 -1.01
N LEU A 201 1.70 13.93 -1.86
CA LEU A 201 3.12 13.94 -1.49
C LEU A 201 3.37 14.79 -0.24
N GLU A 202 2.78 15.99 -0.17
CA GLU A 202 2.92 16.86 1.02
C GLU A 202 2.31 16.24 2.28
N LYS A 203 1.20 15.50 2.17
CA LYS A 203 0.67 14.74 3.31
C LYS A 203 1.64 13.65 3.74
N VAL A 204 2.15 12.89 2.78
CA VAL A 204 3.08 11.77 3.04
C VAL A 204 4.36 12.25 3.74
N LYS A 205 4.94 13.36 3.29
CA LYS A 205 6.14 13.97 3.91
C LYS A 205 5.94 14.35 5.38
N ASN A 206 4.70 14.69 5.77
CA ASN A 206 4.36 15.18 7.10
C ASN A 206 3.58 14.15 7.94
N SER A 207 3.61 12.87 7.57
CA SER A 207 2.82 11.80 8.21
C SER A 207 3.70 10.70 8.80
N TYR A 208 3.15 9.98 9.75
CA TYR A 208 3.64 8.67 10.18
C TYR A 208 3.21 7.61 9.16
N LEU A 209 4.12 6.67 8.88
CA LEU A 209 3.91 5.59 7.92
C LEU A 209 3.96 4.25 8.64
N GLU A 210 2.95 3.42 8.46
CA GLU A 210 2.91 2.04 8.95
C GLU A 210 2.68 1.09 7.77
N GLU A 211 3.57 0.11 7.61
CA GLU A 211 3.39 -0.95 6.63
C GLU A 211 2.50 -2.05 7.21
N LYS A 212 1.41 -2.37 6.49
CA LYS A 212 0.49 -3.43 6.85
C LYS A 212 0.37 -4.44 5.71
N ILE A 213 0.93 -5.63 5.93
CA ILE A 213 0.75 -6.78 5.04
C ILE A 213 -0.61 -7.42 5.37
N VAL A 214 -1.49 -7.51 4.37
CA VAL A 214 -2.81 -8.14 4.53
C VAL A 214 -2.74 -9.63 4.23
N ASP A 215 -2.03 -9.97 3.16
CA ASP A 215 -1.74 -11.33 2.73
C ASP A 215 -0.46 -11.36 1.89
N ASP A 216 -0.13 -12.51 1.30
CA ASP A 216 1.09 -12.69 0.51
C ASP A 216 1.16 -11.82 -0.75
N SER A 217 0.03 -11.26 -1.20
CA SER A 217 -0.11 -10.53 -2.46
C SER A 217 -0.65 -9.12 -2.31
N ASN A 218 -1.15 -8.72 -1.13
CA ASN A 218 -1.74 -7.41 -0.88
C ASN A 218 -1.16 -6.74 0.37
N ALA A 219 -0.87 -5.45 0.26
CA ALA A 219 -0.35 -4.63 1.35
C ALA A 219 -0.88 -3.20 1.29
N TYR A 220 -0.85 -2.53 2.44
CA TYR A 220 -1.17 -1.13 2.58
C TYR A 220 -0.05 -0.40 3.31
N ILE A 221 0.24 0.83 2.90
CA ILE A 221 0.94 1.81 3.73
C ILE A 221 -0.11 2.72 4.33
N LEU A 222 -0.25 2.68 5.66
CA LEU A 222 -1.13 3.57 6.40
C LEU A 222 -0.40 4.90 6.60
N ILE A 223 -1.04 5.99 6.19
CA ILE A 223 -0.53 7.35 6.28
C ILE A 223 -1.39 8.10 7.30
N SER A 224 -0.80 8.49 8.44
CA SER A 224 -1.52 9.12 9.55
C SER A 224 -0.81 10.38 10.05
N SER A 225 -1.56 11.37 10.53
CA SER A 225 -0.96 12.55 11.18
C SER A 225 -0.48 12.27 12.60
N GLU A 226 -0.92 11.17 13.21
CA GLU A 226 -0.58 10.78 14.58
C GLU A 226 -0.02 9.35 14.62
N LYS A 227 0.94 9.13 15.52
CA LYS A 227 1.54 7.80 15.71
C LYS A 227 0.51 6.84 16.33
N ASN A 228 0.45 5.62 15.81
CA ASN A 228 -0.47 4.55 16.25
C ASN A 228 -1.96 4.87 16.05
N GLN A 229 -2.30 5.76 15.10
CA GLN A 229 -3.69 5.87 14.65
C GLN A 229 -4.10 4.57 13.95
N GLY A 230 -5.17 3.95 14.42
CA GLY A 230 -5.73 2.77 13.78
C GLY A 230 -6.20 3.06 12.35
N LEU A 231 -6.57 1.98 11.64
CA LEU A 231 -7.02 2.01 10.24
C LEU A 231 -8.15 3.03 9.97
N GLU A 232 -9.03 3.27 10.94
CA GLU A 232 -10.23 4.12 10.77
C GLU A 232 -9.94 5.61 10.52
N ASN A 233 -8.76 6.09 10.94
CA ASN A 233 -8.37 7.50 10.81
C ASN A 233 -7.12 7.70 9.93
N SER A 234 -6.68 6.65 9.24
CA SER A 234 -5.49 6.67 8.39
C SER A 234 -5.88 6.56 6.92
N LEU A 235 -5.11 7.21 6.04
CA LEU A 235 -5.26 7.00 4.60
C LEU A 235 -4.52 5.71 4.21
N GLY A 236 -5.17 4.81 3.48
CA GLY A 236 -4.51 3.61 2.97
C GLY A 236 -3.90 3.86 1.60
N PHE A 237 -2.62 3.53 1.42
CA PHE A 237 -1.98 3.44 0.11
C PHE A 237 -1.76 1.97 -0.25
N GLY A 238 -2.51 1.46 -1.23
CA GLY A 238 -2.55 0.06 -1.60
C GLY A 238 -1.48 -0.36 -2.60
N LEU A 239 -0.87 -1.52 -2.33
CA LEU A 239 0.07 -2.21 -3.21
C LEU A 239 -0.37 -3.66 -3.39
N SER A 240 -0.08 -4.22 -4.56
CA SER A 240 -0.31 -5.62 -4.88
C SER A 240 0.90 -6.24 -5.56
N LYS A 241 1.12 -7.54 -5.41
CA LYS A 241 2.12 -8.25 -6.21
C LYS A 241 1.61 -8.47 -7.63
N ASN A 242 2.50 -8.28 -8.60
CA ASN A 242 2.27 -8.76 -9.96
C ASN A 242 2.47 -10.29 -10.05
N LYS A 243 2.23 -10.87 -11.22
CA LYS A 243 2.42 -12.30 -11.53
C LYS A 243 3.84 -12.81 -11.32
N ALA A 244 4.84 -11.93 -11.37
CA ALA A 244 6.23 -12.27 -11.08
C ALA A 244 6.55 -12.26 -9.57
N GLY A 245 5.57 -11.92 -8.71
CA GLY A 245 5.71 -11.84 -7.26
C GLY A 245 6.40 -10.56 -6.78
N VAL A 246 6.43 -9.52 -7.61
CA VAL A 246 7.03 -8.21 -7.33
C VAL A 246 5.94 -7.26 -6.87
N TRP A 247 6.15 -6.53 -5.77
CA TRP A 247 5.22 -5.50 -5.30
C TRP A 247 5.14 -4.33 -6.29
N LYS A 248 3.92 -3.90 -6.59
CA LYS A 248 3.57 -2.81 -7.50
C LYS A 248 2.49 -1.93 -6.87
N VAL A 249 2.43 -0.68 -7.29
CA VAL A 249 1.42 0.28 -6.85
C VAL A 249 0.08 -0.02 -7.53
N ASN A 250 -1.02 0.05 -6.79
CA ASN A 250 -2.36 -0.07 -7.38
C ASN A 250 -2.72 1.21 -8.14
N TRP A 251 -3.42 1.11 -9.27
CA TRP A 251 -3.80 2.28 -10.08
C TRP A 251 -4.69 3.31 -9.38
N MET A 252 -5.50 2.86 -8.42
CA MET A 252 -6.19 3.71 -7.46
C MET A 252 -5.60 3.39 -6.08
N PRO A 253 -4.43 3.97 -5.77
CA PRO A 253 -3.68 3.53 -4.59
C PRO A 253 -4.32 4.02 -3.31
N ILE A 254 -5.06 5.13 -3.34
CA ILE A 254 -5.70 5.70 -2.15
C ILE A 254 -7.03 5.02 -1.87
N GLN A 255 -7.18 4.49 -0.65
CA GLN A 255 -8.38 3.82 -0.12
C GLN A 255 -8.77 4.34 1.26
#